data_AF-A0AAP3A645-F1
#
_entry.id   AF-A0AAP3A645-F1
#
_cell.length_a   1.000
_cell.length_b   1.000
_cell.length_c   1.000
_cell.angle_alpha   90.00
_cell.angle_beta   90.00
_cell.angle_gamma   90.00
#
_symmetry.space_group_name_H-M   'P 1'
#
loop_
_entity.id
_entity.type
_entity.pdbx_description
1 polymer ?
#
loop_
_entity_poly.entity_id
_entity_poly.type
_entity_poly.pdbx_seq_one_letter_code
_entity_poly.pdbx_strand_id
1 'polypeptide(L)'
;VKPRILGVPGHDTKAVATELLSVAQSLRGFAYLSAYGCKTVQEAITYRENFSQREGMLIWPDFTGWDTVLNAEATAYATARALGLRAKIDEQTGWHKSLSNEGVNGVTGMSAD
;
A
#
# COMPACT_ATOMS: atom_id res chain seq x y z
N VAL A 1 12.94 19.08 4.44
CA VAL A 1 12.72 17.78 3.76
C VAL A 1 11.21 17.61 3.57
N LYS A 2 10.74 17.20 2.37
CA LYS A 2 9.31 17.03 2.06
C LYS A 2 9.02 15.54 1.81
N PRO A 3 8.10 14.89 2.54
CA PRO A 3 7.85 13.47 2.34
C PRO A 3 7.18 13.22 0.98
N ARG A 4 7.64 12.20 0.25
CA ARG A 4 7.17 11.84 -1.09
C ARG A 4 6.42 10.51 -1.15
N ILE A 5 6.60 9.65 -0.16
CA ILE A 5 6.03 8.31 -0.08
C ILE A 5 5.14 8.28 1.17
N LEU A 6 3.83 8.10 0.98
CA LEU A 6 2.83 8.24 2.03
C LEU A 6 1.98 6.98 2.15
N GLY A 7 1.62 6.57 3.36
CA GLY A 7 0.73 5.45 3.61
C GLY A 7 0.39 5.36 5.09
N VAL A 8 -0.73 4.68 5.40
CA VAL A 8 -1.19 4.45 6.77
C VAL A 8 -1.55 2.96 6.92
N PRO A 9 -0.55 2.07 6.99
CA PRO A 9 -0.78 0.63 6.94
C PRO A 9 -1.73 0.15 8.05
N GLY A 10 -2.80 -0.55 7.67
CA GLY A 10 -3.77 -1.12 8.60
C GLY A 10 -4.82 -0.14 9.14
N HIS A 11 -4.75 1.14 8.78
CA HIS A 11 -5.69 2.17 9.26
C HIS A 11 -6.17 3.13 8.15
N ASP A 12 -5.93 2.77 6.90
CA ASP A 12 -6.29 3.49 5.68
C ASP A 12 -7.76 3.30 5.27
N THR A 13 -8.66 3.51 6.24
CA THR A 13 -10.12 3.59 6.02
C THR A 13 -10.46 4.58 4.90
N LYS A 14 -11.66 4.49 4.30
CA LYS A 14 -12.08 5.42 3.22
C LYS A 14 -11.86 6.90 3.58
N ALA A 15 -12.21 7.31 4.80
CA ALA A 15 -12.02 8.69 5.25
C ALA A 15 -10.52 9.06 5.33
N VAL A 16 -9.70 8.17 5.93
CA VAL A 16 -8.25 8.37 6.03
C VAL A 16 -7.60 8.39 4.64
N ALA A 17 -7.97 7.48 3.75
CA ALA A 17 -7.48 7.42 2.38
C ALA A 17 -7.83 8.69 1.59
N THR A 18 -9.04 9.23 1.76
CA THR A 18 -9.48 10.48 1.12
C THR A 18 -8.58 11.65 1.52
N GLU A 19 -8.36 11.82 2.83
CA GLU A 19 -7.49 12.88 3.35
C GLU A 19 -6.03 12.66 2.95
N LEU A 20 -5.55 11.41 2.99
CA LEU A 20 -4.18 11.08 2.61
C LEU A 20 -3.91 11.44 1.14
N LEU A 21 -4.87 11.23 0.24
CA LEU A 21 -4.75 11.62 -1.16
C LEU A 21 -4.71 13.13 -1.36
N SER A 22 -5.54 13.88 -0.61
CA SER A 22 -5.51 15.35 -0.58
C SER A 22 -4.13 15.88 -0.13
N VAL A 23 -3.58 15.26 0.92
CA VAL A 23 -2.23 15.56 1.42
C VAL A 23 -1.17 15.18 0.38
N ALA A 24 -1.29 14.03 -0.28
CA ALA A 24 -0.36 13.59 -1.31
C ALA A 24 -0.28 14.59 -2.48
N GLN A 25 -1.42 15.11 -2.93
CA GLN A 25 -1.51 16.15 -3.96
C GLN A 25 -0.78 17.43 -3.55
N SER A 26 -1.08 17.94 -2.35
CA SER A 26 -0.42 19.12 -1.78
C SER A 26 1.09 18.91 -1.65
N LEU A 27 1.49 17.70 -1.28
CA LEU A 27 2.89 17.36 -1.10
C LEU A 27 3.62 17.04 -2.42
N ARG A 28 2.91 16.87 -3.54
CA ARG A 28 3.46 16.25 -4.76
C ARG A 28 4.13 14.90 -4.45
N GLY A 29 3.56 14.19 -3.48
CA GLY A 29 3.94 12.85 -3.09
C GLY A 29 3.03 11.82 -3.75
N PHE A 30 3.15 10.58 -3.30
CA PHE A 30 2.38 9.46 -3.77
C PHE A 30 1.92 8.59 -2.59
N ALA A 31 0.63 8.31 -2.52
CA ALA A 31 -0.01 7.55 -1.46
C ALA A 31 -0.21 6.09 -1.87
N TYR A 32 0.16 5.17 -0.98
CA TYR A 32 -0.11 3.74 -1.10
C TYR A 32 -1.21 3.38 -0.10
N LEU A 33 -2.30 2.83 -0.63
CA LEU A 33 -3.56 2.60 0.08
C LEU A 33 -3.94 1.13 0.00
N SER A 34 -4.50 0.58 1.08
CA SER A 34 -5.15 -0.71 1.08
C SER A 34 -6.59 -0.55 0.59
N ALA A 35 -7.13 -1.58 -0.06
CA ALA A 35 -8.56 -1.72 -0.23
C ALA A 35 -9.18 -2.10 1.13
N TYR A 36 -9.29 -1.09 2.00
CA TYR A 36 -9.54 -1.28 3.41
C TYR A 36 -10.84 -2.02 3.69
N GLY A 37 -10.72 -3.18 4.35
CA GLY A 37 -11.85 -4.02 4.72
C GLY A 37 -12.46 -4.83 3.56
N CYS A 38 -11.89 -4.77 2.35
CA CYS A 38 -12.35 -5.56 1.21
C CYS A 38 -11.86 -7.01 1.32
N LYS A 39 -12.79 -7.96 1.30
CA LYS A 39 -12.53 -9.40 1.34
C LYS A 39 -12.51 -10.04 -0.03
N THR A 40 -13.10 -9.39 -1.03
CA THR A 40 -13.19 -9.90 -2.39
C THR A 40 -12.68 -8.89 -3.41
N VAL A 41 -12.27 -9.38 -4.58
CA VAL A 41 -11.89 -8.55 -5.73
C VAL A 41 -13.00 -7.56 -6.09
N GLN A 42 -14.27 -7.99 -6.07
CA GLN A 42 -15.41 -7.14 -6.44
C GLN A 42 -15.59 -5.97 -5.47
N GLU A 43 -15.41 -6.22 -4.17
CA GLU A 43 -15.41 -5.16 -3.15
C GLU A 43 -14.25 -4.20 -3.36
N ALA A 44 -13.05 -4.69 -3.70
CA ALA A 44 -11.89 -3.85 -3.97
C ALA A 44 -12.07 -2.98 -5.22
N ILE A 45 -12.68 -3.52 -6.29
CA ILE A 45 -13.05 -2.76 -7.49
C ILE A 45 -14.04 -1.66 -7.14
N THR A 46 -15.10 -1.99 -6.39
CA THR A 46 -16.09 -1.00 -5.94
C THR A 46 -15.46 0.06 -5.03
N TYR A 47 -14.55 -0.34 -4.15
CA TYR A 47 -13.83 0.57 -3.27
C TYR A 47 -12.96 1.56 -4.07
N ARG A 48 -12.31 1.09 -5.14
CA ARG A 48 -11.49 1.92 -6.02
C ARG A 48 -12.27 3.06 -6.67
N GLU A 49 -13.57 2.91 -6.93
CA GLU A 49 -14.42 3.94 -7.54
C GLU A 49 -14.56 5.19 -6.68
N ASN A 50 -14.31 5.09 -5.37
CA ASN A 50 -14.37 6.24 -4.45
C ASN A 50 -13.27 7.28 -4.67
N PHE A 51 -12.23 6.94 -5.44
CA PHE A 51 -11.03 7.76 -5.60
C PHE A 51 -10.76 8.05 -7.07
N SER A 52 -10.28 9.25 -7.39
CA SER A 52 -9.92 9.64 -8.77
C SER A 52 -8.55 10.33 -8.84
N GLN A 53 -7.91 10.53 -7.68
CA GLN A 53 -6.63 11.19 -7.55
C GLN A 53 -5.52 10.34 -8.18
N ARG A 54 -4.67 10.99 -8.98
CA ARG A 54 -3.54 10.36 -9.68
C ARG A 54 -2.42 9.97 -8.71
N GLU A 55 -2.31 10.68 -7.59
CA GLU A 55 -1.28 10.54 -6.57
C GLU A 55 -1.55 9.35 -5.62
N GLY A 56 -2.34 8.36 -6.04
CA GLY A 56 -2.74 7.21 -5.24
C GLY A 56 -2.60 5.89 -5.98
N MET A 57 -2.14 4.87 -5.27
CA MET A 57 -2.19 3.47 -5.70
C MET A 57 -2.92 2.64 -4.65
N LEU A 58 -3.98 1.98 -5.08
CA LEU A 58 -4.71 1.01 -4.28
C LEU A 58 -4.06 -0.37 -4.44
N ILE A 59 -3.87 -1.07 -3.33
CA ILE A 59 -3.28 -2.40 -3.28
C ILE A 59 -4.26 -3.34 -2.57
N TRP A 60 -4.50 -4.48 -3.21
CA TRP A 60 -5.25 -5.60 -2.67
C TRP A 60 -4.70 -6.89 -3.29
N PRO A 61 -4.65 -8.00 -2.56
CA PRO A 61 -4.93 -8.15 -1.12
C PRO A 61 -3.69 -7.83 -0.26
N ASP A 62 -3.81 -8.00 1.06
CA ASP A 62 -2.64 -7.98 1.95
C ASP A 62 -1.84 -9.29 1.84
N PHE A 63 -0.60 -9.26 2.32
CA PHE A 63 0.21 -10.47 2.44
C PHE A 63 0.04 -11.13 3.82
N THR A 64 0.50 -12.36 3.94
CA THR A 64 0.71 -13.03 5.23
C THR A 64 2.21 -13.19 5.51
N GLY A 65 2.57 -13.27 6.78
CA GLY A 65 3.96 -13.46 7.20
C GLY A 65 4.06 -13.93 8.65
N TRP A 66 5.18 -14.54 9.03
CA TRP A 66 5.43 -14.95 10.41
C TRP A 66 5.77 -13.75 11.30
N ASP A 67 5.00 -13.54 12.36
CA ASP A 67 5.26 -12.55 13.41
C ASP A 67 5.95 -13.24 14.59
N THR A 68 7.19 -12.82 14.88
CA THR A 68 7.99 -13.39 15.97
C THR A 68 7.56 -12.94 17.36
N VAL A 69 6.83 -11.84 17.47
CA VAL A 69 6.25 -11.36 18.74
C VAL A 69 5.00 -12.18 19.07
N LEU A 70 4.12 -12.38 18.08
CA LEU A 70 2.91 -13.18 18.24
C LEU A 70 3.16 -14.70 18.18
N ASN A 71 4.31 -15.13 17.65
CA ASN A 71 4.65 -16.52 17.36
C ASN A 71 3.59 -17.23 16.51
N ALA A 72 3.06 -16.52 15.51
CA ALA A 72 2.02 -16.99 14.62
C ALA A 72 2.12 -16.31 13.25
N GLU A 73 1.40 -16.84 12.28
CA GLU A 73 1.16 -16.12 11.02
C GLU A 73 0.24 -14.93 11.28
N ALA A 74 0.63 -13.76 10.78
CA ALA A 74 -0.12 -12.52 10.90
C ALA A 74 -0.15 -11.77 9.57
N THR A 75 -1.02 -10.76 9.50
CA THR A 75 -1.14 -9.89 8.33
C THR A 75 0.14 -9.07 8.15
N ALA A 76 0.76 -9.24 6.99
CA ALA A 76 1.84 -8.38 6.52
C ALA A 76 1.24 -7.34 5.55
N TYR A 77 0.91 -6.16 6.07
CA TYR A 77 0.23 -5.11 5.31
C TYR A 77 0.96 -4.79 3.99
N ALA A 78 0.27 -4.96 2.87
CA ALA A 78 0.84 -4.75 1.54
C ALA A 78 1.24 -3.29 1.31
N THR A 79 0.51 -2.35 1.92
CA THR A 79 0.88 -0.93 1.90
C THR A 79 2.22 -0.67 2.56
N ALA A 80 2.49 -1.22 3.75
CA ALA A 80 3.79 -1.07 4.41
C ALA A 80 4.94 -1.61 3.54
N ARG A 81 4.73 -2.77 2.89
CA ARG A 81 5.72 -3.36 1.98
C ARG A 81 5.92 -2.50 0.73
N ALA A 82 4.86 -1.96 0.15
CA ALA A 82 4.93 -1.07 -1.00
C ALA A 82 5.69 0.23 -0.70
N LEU A 83 5.49 0.83 0.48
CA LEU A 83 6.24 2.01 0.91
C LEU A 83 7.75 1.74 0.96
N GLY A 84 8.15 0.64 1.61
CA GLY A 84 9.55 0.24 1.71
C GLY A 84 10.15 -0.11 0.36
N LEU A 85 9.38 -0.81 -0.49
CA LEU A 85 9.81 -1.17 -1.84
C LEU A 85 9.99 0.08 -2.72
N ARG A 86 9.07 1.05 -2.66
CA ARG A 86 9.21 2.33 -3.36
C ARG A 86 10.47 3.06 -2.92
N ALA A 87 10.75 3.12 -1.61
CA ALA A 87 11.95 3.75 -1.08
C ALA A 87 13.22 3.05 -1.57
N LYS A 88 13.24 1.70 -1.57
CA LYS A 88 14.36 0.91 -2.09
C LYS A 88 14.61 1.16 -3.58
N ILE A 89 13.55 1.14 -4.39
CA ILE A 89 13.67 1.36 -5.84
C ILE A 89 14.14 2.79 -6.12
N ASP A 90 13.62 3.79 -5.41
CA ASP A 90 14.03 5.18 -5.54
C ASP A 90 15.53 5.36 -5.31
N GLU A 91 16.08 4.66 -4.32
CA GLU A 91 17.51 4.72 -3.98
C GLU A 91 18.39 3.94 -4.97
N GLN A 92 17.99 2.72 -5.33
CA GLN A 92 18.86 1.81 -6.09
C GLN A 92 18.78 2.00 -7.60
N THR A 93 17.60 2.32 -8.13
CA THR A 93 17.35 2.40 -9.58
C THR A 93 16.90 3.79 -9.98
N GLY A 94 16.13 4.45 -9.11
CA GLY A 94 15.57 5.78 -9.34
C GLY A 94 14.05 5.77 -9.48
N TRP A 95 13.49 6.98 -9.33
CA TRP A 95 12.04 7.24 -9.29
C TRP A 95 11.25 6.81 -10.53
N HIS A 96 11.92 6.61 -11.66
CA HIS A 96 11.30 6.26 -12.93
C HIS A 96 10.93 4.77 -13.02
N LYS A 97 11.54 3.91 -12.20
CA LYS A 97 11.22 2.47 -12.20
C LYS A 97 9.90 2.23 -11.49
N SER A 98 9.01 1.45 -12.12
CA SER A 98 7.72 1.06 -11.54
C SER A 98 7.88 0.03 -10.43
N LEU A 99 6.89 0.00 -9.53
CA LEU A 99 6.77 -0.99 -8.45
C LEU A 99 6.39 -2.39 -8.96
N SER A 100 5.88 -2.46 -10.20
CA SER A 100 5.41 -3.70 -10.81
C SER A 100 6.58 -4.62 -11.17
N ASN A 101 6.35 -5.93 -11.04
CA ASN A 101 7.32 -7.00 -11.30
C ASN A 101 8.56 -6.94 -10.40
N GLU A 102 8.41 -6.46 -9.18
CA GLU A 102 9.47 -6.43 -8.16
C GLU A 102 9.16 -7.42 -7.05
N GLY A 103 10.18 -8.17 -6.62
CA GLY A 103 10.03 -9.17 -5.56
C GLY A 103 9.72 -8.53 -4.21
N VAL A 104 8.67 -9.02 -3.55
CA VAL A 104 8.32 -8.64 -2.17
C VAL A 104 8.96 -9.62 -1.21
N ASN A 105 9.85 -9.13 -0.35
CA ASN A 105 10.55 -9.95 0.64
C ASN A 105 9.79 -10.03 1.96
N GLY A 106 9.94 -11.14 2.69
CA GLY A 106 9.40 -11.30 4.05
C GLY A 106 7.88 -11.49 4.09
N VAL A 107 7.35 -12.20 3.10
CA VAL A 107 5.96 -12.63 3.00
C VAL A 107 5.92 -14.14 2.74
N THR A 108 4.93 -14.82 3.30
CA THR A 108 4.73 -16.27 3.16
C THR A 108 3.58 -16.62 2.22
N GLY A 109 2.66 -15.68 2.00
CA GLY A 109 1.51 -15.85 1.12
C GLY A 109 0.70 -14.58 0.93
N MET A 110 -0.47 -14.73 0.33
CA MET A 110 -1.48 -13.70 0.14
C MET A 110 -2.69 -13.99 1.04
N SER A 111 -3.34 -12.94 1.53
CA SER A 111 -4.49 -13.04 2.45
C SER A 111 -5.82 -13.38 1.76
N ALA A 112 -5.89 -13.18 0.44
CA ALA A 112 -7.03 -13.54 -0.40
C ALA A 112 -6.54 -13.80 -1.83
N ASP A 113 -7.41 -14.37 -2.66
CA ASP A 113 -7.23 -14.58 -4.11
C ASP A 113 -8.36 -13.91 -4.90
#